data_AF-V7FDZ0-F1
#
_entry.id   AF-V7FDZ0-F1
#
_cell.length_a   1.000
_cell.length_b   1.000
_cell.length_c   1.000
_cell.angle_alpha   90.00
_cell.angle_beta   90.00
_cell.angle_gamma   90.00
#
_symmetry.space_group_name_H-M   'P 1'
#
loop_
_entity.id
_entity.type
_entity.pdbx_description
1 polymer ?
#
loop_
_entity_poly.entity_id
_entity_poly.type
_entity_poly.pdbx_seq_one_letter_code
_entity_poly.pdbx_strand_id
1 'polypeptide(L)'
;MDALQALVLTSTQLRDMLTEAARQGASLAVAELRADLHQTPEDATLQKLRSYLADPASLPDPQDHWAHSDLIRRVQATAHGKPKSTAWFMKFQRETGLNECRTRQSPAYGRRREWTFADIGLAWGVYYRTR
;
A
#
# COMPACT_ATOMS: atom_id res chain seq x y z
N MET A 1 4.99 -14.69 50.74
CA MET A 1 5.05 -15.42 49.47
C MET A 1 3.62 -15.60 49.01
N ASP A 2 3.20 -14.92 47.95
CA ASP A 2 1.84 -15.01 47.42
C ASP A 2 1.58 -16.43 46.91
N ALA A 3 0.50 -17.04 47.40
CA ALA A 3 0.09 -18.37 46.98
C ALA A 3 -0.43 -18.33 45.54
N LEU A 4 0.25 -19.03 44.64
CA LEU A 4 -0.23 -19.28 43.27
C LEU A 4 -1.54 -20.07 43.36
N GLN A 5 -2.67 -19.39 43.14
CA GLN A 5 -3.97 -20.06 42.98
C GLN A 5 -3.95 -20.84 41.66
N ALA A 6 -3.92 -22.17 41.77
CA ALA A 6 -4.09 -23.05 40.62
C ALA A 6 -5.58 -23.08 40.24
N LEU A 7 -5.91 -22.53 39.06
CA LEU A 7 -7.22 -22.67 38.44
C LEU A 7 -7.38 -24.11 37.95
N VAL A 8 -8.12 -24.93 38.70
CA VAL A 8 -8.52 -26.27 38.26
C VAL A 8 -9.76 -26.13 37.38
N LEU A 9 -9.54 -26.08 36.07
CA LEU A 9 -10.63 -26.09 35.09
C LEU A 9 -11.26 -27.48 35.03
N THR A 10 -12.58 -27.54 35.01
CA THR A 10 -13.27 -28.78 34.65
C THR A 10 -13.02 -29.09 33.17
N SER A 11 -13.13 -30.37 32.80
CA SER A 11 -12.94 -30.77 31.40
C SER A 11 -13.89 -30.04 30.43
N THR A 12 -15.08 -29.64 30.90
CA THR A 12 -16.03 -28.83 30.13
C THR A 12 -15.54 -27.40 29.98
N GLN A 13 -15.12 -26.74 31.06
CA GLN A 13 -14.57 -25.37 31.00
C GLN A 13 -13.37 -25.27 30.07
N LEU A 14 -12.45 -26.24 30.12
CA LEU A 14 -11.30 -26.28 29.22
C LEU A 14 -11.74 -26.42 27.76
N ARG A 15 -12.70 -27.31 27.47
CA ARG A 15 -13.18 -27.56 26.11
C ARG A 15 -13.92 -26.35 25.55
N ASP A 16 -14.68 -25.64 26.39
CA ASP A 16 -15.38 -24.41 26.01
C ASP A 16 -14.38 -23.29 25.69
N MET A 17 -13.36 -23.10 26.52
CA MET A 17 -12.28 -22.13 26.28
C MET A 17 -11.51 -22.43 24.98
N LEU A 18 -11.18 -23.71 24.73
CA LEU A 18 -10.50 -24.12 23.49
C LEU A 18 -11.38 -23.90 22.25
N THR A 19 -12.68 -24.15 22.37
CA THR A 19 -13.65 -23.94 21.27
C THR A 19 -13.78 -22.46 20.94
N GLU A 20 -13.85 -21.60 21.94
CA GLU A 20 -13.94 -20.15 21.74
C GLU A 20 -12.62 -19.58 21.19
N ALA A 21 -11.48 -20.04 21.67
CA ALA A 21 -10.17 -19.69 21.10
C ALA A 21 -10.06 -20.10 19.62
N ALA A 22 -10.54 -21.29 19.26
CA ALA A 22 -10.57 -21.75 17.87
C ALA A 22 -11.51 -20.92 17.00
N ARG A 23 -12.68 -20.53 17.50
CA ARG A 23 -13.63 -19.66 16.79
C ARG A 23 -13.04 -18.27 16.54
N GLN A 24 -12.36 -17.70 17.53
CA GLN A 24 -11.69 -16.42 17.39
C GLN A 24 -10.53 -16.50 16.39
N GLY A 25 -9.71 -17.54 16.47
CA GLY A 25 -8.63 -17.80 15.51
C GLY A 25 -9.14 -17.94 14.08
N ALA A 26 -10.23 -18.69 13.87
CA ALA A 26 -10.86 -18.82 12.55
C ALA A 26 -11.40 -17.48 12.02
N SER A 27 -12.00 -16.67 12.90
CA SER A 27 -12.51 -15.35 12.52
C SER A 27 -11.39 -14.39 12.09
N LEU A 28 -10.26 -14.41 12.79
CA LEU A 28 -9.06 -13.62 12.43
C LEU A 28 -8.49 -14.07 11.09
N ALA A 29 -8.32 -15.38 10.88
CA ALA A 29 -7.81 -15.92 9.62
C ALA A 29 -8.71 -15.58 8.43
N VAL A 30 -10.04 -15.63 8.60
CA VAL A 30 -10.99 -15.22 7.56
C VAL A 30 -10.94 -13.70 7.30
N ALA A 31 -10.72 -12.89 8.33
CA ALA A 31 -10.57 -11.44 8.18
C ALA A 31 -9.28 -11.07 7.42
N GLU A 32 -8.16 -11.71 7.72
CA GLU A 32 -6.90 -11.56 6.99
C GLU A 32 -7.05 -12.01 5.53
N LEU A 33 -7.63 -13.20 5.30
CA LEU A 33 -7.87 -13.70 3.95
C LEU A 33 -8.82 -12.78 3.16
N ARG A 34 -9.83 -12.19 3.82
CA ARG A 34 -10.70 -11.19 3.19
C ARG A 34 -9.96 -9.90 2.88
N ALA A 35 -9.08 -9.43 3.75
CA ALA A 35 -8.24 -8.26 3.49
C ALA A 35 -7.33 -8.48 2.27
N ASP A 36 -6.78 -9.69 2.13
CA ASP A 36 -5.99 -10.08 0.96
C ASP A 36 -6.84 -10.21 -0.31
N LEU A 37 -8.03 -10.83 -0.20
CA LEU A 37 -8.98 -10.95 -1.32
C LEU A 37 -9.59 -9.61 -1.76
N HIS A 38 -9.59 -8.60 -0.88
CA HIS A 38 -10.12 -7.25 -1.19
C HIS A 38 -9.07 -6.30 -1.76
N GLN A 39 -7.82 -6.73 -1.99
CA GLN A 39 -6.85 -5.90 -2.70
C GLN A 39 -7.27 -5.74 -4.15
N THR A 40 -7.73 -4.55 -4.51
CA THR A 40 -7.98 -4.21 -5.90
C THR A 40 -6.65 -4.24 -6.67
N PRO A 41 -6.64 -4.45 -8.00
CA PRO A 41 -5.42 -4.33 -8.80
C PRO A 41 -4.69 -2.99 -8.59
N GLU A 42 -5.45 -1.93 -8.30
CA GLU A 42 -4.93 -0.62 -7.93
C GLU A 42 -4.15 -0.65 -6.59
N ASP A 43 -4.64 -1.37 -5.58
CA ASP A 43 -3.96 -1.49 -4.28
C ASP A 43 -2.67 -2.30 -4.39
N ALA A 44 -2.67 -3.37 -5.18
CA ALA A 44 -1.46 -4.15 -5.48
C ALA A 44 -0.42 -3.28 -6.22
N THR A 45 -0.87 -2.48 -7.20
CA THR A 45 -0.01 -1.55 -7.94
C THR A 45 0.55 -0.46 -7.03
N LEU A 46 -0.28 0.09 -6.13
CA LEU A 46 0.13 1.08 -5.14
C LEU A 46 1.19 0.52 -4.18
N GLN A 47 0.99 -0.70 -3.69
CA GLN A 47 1.94 -1.34 -2.79
C GLN A 47 3.29 -1.58 -3.48
N LYS A 48 3.24 -2.07 -4.72
CA LYS A 48 4.44 -2.25 -5.55
C LYS A 48 5.19 -0.94 -5.78
N LEU A 49 4.46 0.15 -6.05
CA LEU A 49 5.06 1.48 -6.21
C LEU A 49 5.72 1.96 -4.92
N ARG A 50 5.09 1.75 -3.76
CA ARG A 50 5.68 2.09 -2.45
C ARG A 50 6.97 1.32 -2.18
N SER A 51 6.98 0.01 -2.44
CA SER A 51 8.18 -0.82 -2.30
C SER A 51 9.31 -0.32 -3.19
N TYR A 52 9.01 -0.03 -4.46
CA TYR A 52 10.00 0.52 -5.40
C TYR A 52 10.56 1.87 -4.96
N LEU A 53 9.71 2.78 -4.46
CA LEU A 53 10.17 4.10 -4.01
C LEU A 53 10.99 4.04 -2.71
N ALA A 54 10.78 3.02 -1.88
CA ALA A 54 11.59 2.79 -0.67
C ALA A 54 12.93 2.12 -1.01
N ASP A 55 12.92 1.16 -1.93
CA ASP A 55 14.10 0.47 -2.43
C ASP A 55 13.98 0.22 -3.94
N PRO A 56 14.72 0.99 -4.78
CA PRO A 56 14.70 0.80 -6.23
C PRO A 56 15.17 -0.59 -6.68
N ALA A 57 15.93 -1.33 -5.87
CA ALA A 57 16.38 -2.69 -6.19
C ALA A 57 15.29 -3.75 -5.96
N SER A 58 14.18 -3.39 -5.31
CA SER A 58 13.04 -4.29 -5.07
C SER A 58 12.28 -4.69 -6.35
N LEU A 59 12.57 -4.05 -7.48
CA LEU A 59 11.87 -4.25 -8.73
C LEU A 59 12.84 -4.21 -9.93
N PRO A 60 13.04 -5.32 -10.67
CA PRO A 60 14.02 -5.38 -11.75
C PRO A 60 13.68 -4.50 -12.96
N ASP A 61 12.40 -4.40 -13.33
CA ASP A 61 11.96 -3.71 -14.56
C ASP A 61 10.95 -2.58 -14.29
N PRO A 62 11.36 -1.46 -13.65
CA PRO A 62 10.45 -0.38 -13.30
C PRO A 62 9.88 0.39 -14.51
N GLN A 63 10.41 0.17 -15.71
CA GLN A 63 9.86 0.76 -16.95
C GLN A 63 8.60 0.04 -17.47
N ASP A 64 8.37 -1.20 -17.03
CA ASP A 64 7.22 -2.02 -17.44
C ASP A 64 6.04 -1.87 -16.46
N HIS A 65 6.21 -1.07 -15.42
CA HIS A 65 5.20 -0.80 -14.42
C HIS A 65 4.74 0.63 -14.47
N TRP A 66 3.42 0.82 -14.37
CA TRP A 66 2.75 2.07 -14.67
C TRP A 66 1.83 2.48 -13.53
N ALA A 67 1.73 3.79 -13.28
CA ALA A 67 0.74 4.33 -12.35
C ALA A 67 0.13 5.63 -12.86
N HIS A 68 -1.15 5.82 -12.59
CA HIS A 68 -1.87 7.06 -12.85
C HIS A 68 -1.84 8.00 -11.63
N SER A 69 -2.35 9.22 -11.83
CA SER A 69 -2.32 10.29 -10.84
C SER A 69 -2.90 9.91 -9.47
N ASP A 70 -3.95 9.09 -9.42
CA ASP A 70 -4.60 8.75 -8.16
C ASP A 70 -3.75 7.79 -7.31
N LEU A 71 -3.10 6.81 -7.94
CA LEU A 71 -2.14 5.94 -7.25
C LEU A 71 -0.95 6.75 -6.73
N ILE A 72 -0.40 7.64 -7.56
CA ILE A 72 0.72 8.50 -7.20
C ILE A 72 0.38 9.38 -5.98
N ARG A 73 -0.84 9.93 -5.93
CA ARG A 73 -1.34 10.72 -4.80
C ARG A 73 -1.59 9.89 -3.53
N ARG A 74 -1.72 8.58 -3.65
CA ARG A 74 -1.93 7.63 -2.53
C ARG A 74 -0.61 7.08 -1.97
N VAL A 75 0.52 7.27 -2.64
CA VAL A 75 1.85 6.79 -2.19
C VAL A 75 2.13 7.23 -0.76
N GLN A 76 2.05 8.54 -0.50
CA GLN A 76 2.18 9.09 0.85
C GLN A 76 0.89 9.83 1.23
N ALA A 77 0.19 9.30 2.24
CA ALA A 77 -1.00 9.97 2.77
C ALA A 77 -0.66 11.31 3.43
N THR A 78 -1.68 12.15 3.58
CA THR A 78 -1.66 13.31 4.48
C THR A 78 -1.67 12.87 5.94
N ALA A 79 -1.42 13.79 6.88
CA ALA A 79 -1.49 13.52 8.32
C ALA A 79 -2.85 12.94 8.77
N HIS A 80 -3.92 13.18 7.99
CA HIS A 80 -5.26 12.67 8.23
C HIS A 80 -5.59 11.38 7.46
N GLY A 81 -4.58 10.67 6.93
CA GLY A 81 -4.76 9.41 6.19
C GLY A 81 -5.38 9.56 4.80
N LYS A 82 -5.69 10.79 4.35
CA LYS A 82 -6.28 11.04 3.03
C LYS A 82 -5.19 11.09 1.93
N PRO A 83 -5.51 10.70 0.69
CA PRO A 83 -4.62 10.91 -0.45
C PRO A 83 -4.27 12.39 -0.62
N LYS A 84 -3.11 12.69 -1.23
CA LYS A 84 -2.79 14.07 -1.61
C LYS A 84 -3.86 14.62 -2.55
N SER A 85 -4.03 15.95 -2.61
CA SER A 85 -5.03 16.58 -3.48
C SER A 85 -4.58 16.65 -4.94
N THR A 86 -5.52 16.89 -5.86
CA THR A 86 -5.20 17.17 -7.27
C THR A 86 -4.30 18.40 -7.40
N ALA A 87 -4.55 19.46 -6.63
CA ALA A 87 -3.73 20.67 -6.64
C ALA A 87 -2.27 20.39 -6.20
N TRP A 88 -2.08 19.53 -5.20
CA TRP A 88 -0.75 19.06 -4.82
C TRP A 88 -0.08 18.33 -5.98
N PHE A 89 -0.79 17.42 -6.66
CA PHE A 89 -0.22 16.66 -7.77
C PHE A 89 0.20 17.56 -8.94
N MET A 90 -0.63 18.56 -9.29
CA MET A 90 -0.29 19.54 -10.32
C MET A 90 0.96 20.35 -9.96
N LYS A 91 1.13 20.70 -8.67
CA LYS A 91 2.34 21.37 -8.18
C LYS A 91 3.55 20.43 -8.26
N PHE A 92 3.41 19.21 -7.74
CA PHE A 92 4.44 18.17 -7.79
C PHE A 92 4.95 17.94 -9.22
N GLN A 93 4.04 17.82 -10.20
CA GLN A 93 4.43 17.64 -11.60
C GLN A 93 5.25 18.81 -12.15
N ARG A 94 4.89 20.05 -11.83
CA ARG A 94 5.63 21.24 -12.28
C ARG A 94 7.02 21.35 -11.62
N GLU A 95 7.11 21.02 -10.33
CA GLU A 95 8.36 21.13 -9.58
C GLU A 95 9.36 20.02 -9.93
N THR A 96 8.87 18.87 -10.40
CA THR A 96 9.70 17.68 -10.66
C THR A 96 9.94 17.40 -12.14
N GLY A 97 9.24 18.10 -13.05
CA GLY A 97 9.29 17.85 -14.48
C GLY A 97 8.49 16.61 -14.95
N LEU A 98 7.72 15.96 -14.06
CA LEU A 98 6.96 14.75 -14.41
C LEU A 98 5.92 14.98 -15.54
N ASN A 99 5.50 16.22 -15.77
CA ASN A 99 4.62 16.60 -16.89
C ASN A 99 5.32 16.59 -18.28
N GLU A 100 6.65 16.57 -18.31
CA GLU A 100 7.47 16.55 -19.52
C GLU A 100 7.70 15.13 -20.06
N CYS A 101 7.44 14.10 -19.24
CA CYS A 101 7.40 12.68 -19.62
C CYS A 101 6.19 12.37 -20.53
N ARG A 102 6.10 13.04 -21.69
CA ARG A 102 5.00 12.95 -22.67
C ARG A 102 5.15 11.77 -23.64
N THR A 103 6.29 11.08 -23.62
CA THR A 103 6.74 10.23 -24.72
C THR A 103 6.15 8.82 -24.70
N ARG A 104 5.46 8.39 -23.65
CA ARG A 104 4.86 7.04 -23.63
C ARG A 104 3.37 7.09 -23.30
N GLN A 105 2.55 6.72 -24.28
CA GLN A 105 1.12 6.49 -24.06
C GLN A 105 0.95 5.19 -23.27
N SER A 106 0.13 5.22 -22.21
CA SER A 106 -0.21 4.01 -21.46
C SER A 106 -0.82 2.96 -22.41
N PRO A 107 -0.35 1.71 -22.37
CA PRO A 107 -0.93 0.63 -23.16
C PRO A 107 -2.39 0.31 -22.77
N ALA A 108 -2.79 0.59 -21.52
CA ALA A 108 -4.07 0.16 -20.96
C ALA A 108 -5.14 1.25 -20.95
N TYR A 109 -4.76 2.53 -20.82
CA TYR A 109 -5.73 3.61 -20.61
C TYR A 109 -5.38 4.85 -21.44
N GLY A 110 -5.67 4.81 -22.75
CA GLY A 110 -5.22 5.83 -23.72
C GLY A 110 -5.48 7.31 -23.37
N ARG A 111 -6.49 7.66 -22.56
CA ARG A 111 -6.75 9.06 -22.12
C ARG A 111 -6.17 9.42 -20.75
N ARG A 112 -5.92 8.46 -19.86
CA ARG A 112 -5.28 8.74 -18.57
C ARG A 112 -3.78 8.81 -18.80
N ARG A 113 -3.17 9.94 -18.44
CA ARG A 113 -1.71 10.01 -18.39
C ARG A 113 -1.24 9.09 -17.26
N GLU A 114 -0.45 8.09 -17.63
CA GLU A 114 0.26 7.23 -16.70
C GLU A 114 1.75 7.47 -16.86
N TRP A 115 2.49 7.16 -15.81
CA TRP A 115 3.93 7.29 -15.76
C TRP A 115 4.53 5.97 -15.36
N THR A 116 5.73 5.69 -15.87
CA THR A 116 6.45 4.49 -15.43
C THR A 116 6.88 4.65 -13.98
N PHE A 117 7.11 3.54 -13.28
CA PHE A 117 7.63 3.62 -11.91
C PHE A 117 8.97 4.35 -11.89
N ALA A 118 9.81 4.17 -12.91
CA ALA A 118 11.06 4.89 -13.07
C ALA A 118 10.87 6.43 -13.14
N ASP A 119 9.92 6.92 -13.95
CA ASP A 119 9.60 8.35 -14.04
C ASP A 119 9.16 8.90 -12.66
N ILE A 120 8.32 8.14 -11.97
CA ILE A 120 7.80 8.50 -10.65
C ILE A 120 8.93 8.52 -9.61
N GLY A 121 9.84 7.56 -9.66
CA GLY A 121 11.02 7.49 -8.79
C GLY A 121 11.94 8.68 -8.95
N LEU A 122 12.23 9.07 -10.19
CA LEU A 122 13.01 10.28 -10.48
C LEU A 122 12.32 11.53 -9.93
N ALA A 123 11.02 11.67 -10.17
CA ALA A 123 10.24 12.81 -9.70
C ALA A 123 10.19 12.89 -8.16
N TRP A 124 10.00 11.76 -7.47
CA TRP A 124 10.07 11.68 -6.00
C TRP A 124 11.46 12.09 -5.50
N GLY A 125 12.52 11.59 -6.12
CA GLY A 125 13.89 11.93 -5.78
C GLY A 125 14.21 13.42 -5.96
N VAL A 126 13.62 14.10 -6.95
CA VAL A 126 13.73 15.56 -7.10
C VAL A 126 12.97 16.28 -5.98
N TYR A 127 11.72 15.87 -5.73
CA TYR A 127 10.82 16.52 -4.77
C TYR A 127 11.34 16.54 -3.33
N TYR A 128 11.96 15.44 -2.87
CA TYR A 128 12.52 15.36 -1.52
C TYR A 128 13.97 15.84 -1.41
N ARG A 129 14.67 16.09 -2.52
CA ARG A 129 15.98 16.77 -2.48
C ARG A 129 15.86 18.28 -2.38
N THR A 130 14.76 18.84 -2.87
CA THR A 130 14.48 20.29 -2.84
C THR A 130 13.71 20.76 -1.59
N ARG A 131 13.42 19.85 -0.66
CA ARG A 131 12.72 20.12 0.60
C ARG A 131 13.53 19.64 1.79
#